data_AF-A0A8B8D9C5-F1
#
_entry.id   AF-A0A8B8D9C5-F1
#
_cell.length_a   1.000
_cell.length_b   1.000
_cell.length_c   1.000
_cell.angle_alpha   90.00
_cell.angle_beta   90.00
_cell.angle_gamma   90.00
#
_symmetry.space_group_name_H-M   'P 1'
#
loop_
_entity.id
_entity.type
_entity.pdbx_description
1 polymer ?
#
loop_
_entity_poly.entity_id
_entity_poly.type
_entity_poly.pdbx_seq_one_letter_code
_entity_poly.pdbx_strand_id
1 'polypeptide(L)'
;MTPKSNPQTEAEEKYNRAHSRTRVVVERAFGILKSRFRCLHKTGGCLPFTPEKCAVIISVAIKLHNMCISQNVPLSAPYCDMGVQDEDTDACSEGDRDGSQQRLRIIQMYT
;
A
#
# COMPACT_ATOMS: atom_id res chain seq x y z
N MET A 1 -5.44 8.56 -4.41
CA MET A 1 -5.36 9.71 -3.48
C MET A 1 -3.91 10.14 -3.41
N THR A 2 -3.61 11.40 -3.69
CA THR A 2 -2.24 11.87 -3.94
C THR A 2 -1.88 12.96 -2.95
N PRO A 3 -0.67 12.93 -2.35
CA PRO A 3 -0.19 14.01 -1.49
C PRO A 3 -0.11 15.34 -2.26
N LYS A 4 -0.19 16.45 -1.54
CA LYS A 4 -0.02 17.79 -2.12
C LYS A 4 1.46 18.15 -2.15
N SER A 5 2.03 18.33 -3.34
CA SER A 5 3.47 18.60 -3.51
C SER A 5 3.94 19.92 -2.91
N ASN A 6 3.08 20.95 -2.91
CA ASN A 6 3.37 22.25 -2.32
C ASN A 6 2.21 22.67 -1.41
N PRO A 7 2.14 22.17 -0.16
CA PRO A 7 1.11 22.59 0.79
C PRO A 7 1.33 24.07 1.16
N GLN A 8 0.26 24.86 1.17
CA GLN A 8 0.27 26.28 1.49
C GLN A 8 -0.53 26.59 2.76
N THR A 9 -1.35 25.65 3.21
CA THR A 9 -2.20 25.81 4.40
C THR A 9 -1.91 24.73 5.44
N GLU A 10 -2.17 25.03 6.71
CA GLU A 10 -2.00 24.05 7.81
C GLU A 10 -2.87 22.81 7.60
N ALA A 11 -4.07 22.96 7.03
CA ALA A 11 -4.96 21.85 6.68
C ALA A 11 -4.35 20.93 5.61
N GLU A 12 -3.70 21.50 4.58
CA GLU A 12 -2.99 20.72 3.56
C GLU A 12 -1.78 19.96 4.16
N GLU A 13 -1.05 20.57 5.10
CA GLU A 13 0.03 19.88 5.80
C GLU A 13 -0.49 18.74 6.70
N LYS A 14 -1.57 18.98 7.46
CA LYS A 14 -2.22 17.97 8.29
C LYS A 14 -2.70 16.79 7.43
N TYR A 15 -3.30 17.08 6.27
CA TYR A 15 -3.66 16.08 5.28
C TYR A 15 -2.44 15.25 4.84
N ASN A 16 -1.34 15.90 4.41
CA ASN A 16 -0.14 15.20 3.98
C ASN A 16 0.44 14.32 5.10
N ARG A 17 0.52 14.83 6.34
CA ARG A 17 0.98 14.06 7.50
C ARG A 17 0.10 12.84 7.76
N ALA A 18 -1.22 13.00 7.74
CA ALA A 18 -2.15 11.89 7.92
C ALA A 18 -2.06 10.88 6.77
N HIS A 19 -1.95 11.37 5.53
CA HIS A 19 -1.77 10.56 4.33
C HIS A 19 -0.50 9.70 4.42
N SER A 20 0.65 10.31 4.72
CA SER A 20 1.92 9.59 4.89
C SER A 20 1.85 8.55 6.00
N ARG A 21 1.28 8.91 7.17
CA ARG A 21 1.10 7.95 8.28
C ARG A 21 0.26 6.74 7.88
N THR A 22 -0.78 6.96 7.08
CA THR A 22 -1.65 5.89 6.58
C THR A 22 -0.90 5.00 5.59
N ARG A 23 -0.15 5.58 4.65
CA ARG A 23 0.68 4.84 3.69
C ARG A 23 1.68 3.93 4.36
N VAL A 24 2.39 4.41 5.39
CA VAL A 24 3.37 3.60 6.14
C VAL A 24 2.74 2.33 6.72
N VAL A 25 1.51 2.41 7.23
CA VAL A 25 0.82 1.22 7.78
C VAL A 25 0.49 0.22 6.67
N VAL A 26 -0.03 0.70 5.54
CA VAL A 26 -0.38 -0.13 4.39
C VAL A 26 0.85 -0.79 3.76
N GLU A 27 1.92 -0.01 3.55
CA GLU A 27 3.19 -0.48 2.99
C GLU A 27 3.82 -1.55 3.90
N ARG A 28 3.83 -1.33 5.21
CA ARG A 28 4.29 -2.35 6.19
C ARG A 28 3.46 -3.63 6.13
N ALA A 29 2.13 -3.51 6.04
CA ALA A 29 1.25 -4.68 5.94
C ALA A 29 1.54 -5.50 4.67
N PHE A 30 1.74 -4.83 3.52
CA PHE A 30 2.15 -5.51 2.29
C PHE A 30 3.55 -6.11 2.37
N GLY A 31 4.51 -5.43 3.01
CA GLY A 31 5.85 -5.99 3.24
C GLY A 31 5.79 -7.30 4.03
N ILE A 32 5.00 -7.35 5.10
CA ILE A 32 4.77 -8.57 5.89
C ILE A 32 4.11 -9.66 5.03
N LEU A 33 3.10 -9.31 4.24
CA LEU A 33 2.39 -10.26 3.39
C LEU A 33 3.30 -10.87 2.31
N LYS A 34 4.10 -10.04 1.62
CA LYS A 34 5.08 -10.48 0.61
C LYS A 34 6.19 -11.34 1.23
N SER A 35 6.65 -10.98 2.44
CA SER A 35 7.67 -11.75 3.16
C SER A 35 7.17 -13.16 3.54
N ARG A 36 5.92 -13.26 4.01
CA ARG A 36 5.30 -14.53 4.39
C ARG A 36 4.95 -15.40 3.18
N PHE A 37 4.44 -14.80 2.10
CA PHE A 37 4.02 -15.51 0.90
C PHE A 37 4.90 -15.13 -0.29
N ARG A 38 5.96 -15.92 -0.53
CA ARG A 38 6.94 -15.68 -1.60
C ARG A 38 6.31 -15.58 -2.99
N CYS A 39 5.16 -16.21 -3.23
CA CYS A 39 4.42 -16.06 -4.49
C CYS A 39 3.95 -14.63 -4.78
N LEU A 40 3.91 -13.74 -3.77
CA LEU A 40 3.62 -12.31 -3.90
C LEU A 40 4.88 -11.45 -4.01
N HIS A 41 6.06 -12.03 -3.75
CA HIS A 41 7.34 -11.32 -3.79
C HIS A 41 8.02 -11.55 -5.13
N LYS A 42 8.70 -10.53 -5.67
CA LYS A 42 9.41 -10.60 -6.96
C LYS A 42 10.37 -11.80 -7.06
N THR A 43 11.00 -12.19 -5.95
CA THR A 43 11.92 -13.36 -5.90
C THR A 43 11.22 -14.71 -6.05
N GLY A 44 9.93 -14.81 -5.73
CA GLY A 44 9.13 -16.03 -5.95
C GLY A 44 8.46 -16.06 -7.32
N GLY A 45 8.84 -15.14 -8.21
CA GLY A 45 8.20 -14.89 -9.50
C GLY A 45 7.24 -13.69 -9.44
N CYS A 46 7.12 -12.96 -10.56
CA CYS A 46 5.99 -12.05 -10.76
C CYS A 46 4.71 -12.90 -10.87
N LEU A 47 3.57 -12.48 -10.32
CA LEU A 47 2.29 -13.16 -10.54
C LEU A 47 1.96 -13.12 -12.04
N PRO A 48 2.18 -14.20 -12.81
CA PRO A 48 2.06 -14.17 -14.26
C PRO A 48 0.63 -14.57 -14.63
N PHE A 49 -0.34 -13.95 -13.97
CA PHE A 49 -1.75 -14.27 -14.11
C PHE A 49 -2.52 -13.01 -14.51
N THR A 50 -3.76 -13.22 -14.97
CA THR A 50 -4.66 -12.11 -15.25
C THR A 50 -4.98 -11.35 -13.96
N PRO A 51 -5.31 -10.05 -14.03
CA PRO A 51 -5.63 -9.23 -12.85
C PRO A 51 -6.70 -9.87 -11.94
N GLU A 52 -7.69 -10.55 -12.52
CA GLU A 52 -8.76 -11.23 -11.79
C GLU A 52 -8.20 -12.39 -10.95
N LYS A 53 -7.31 -13.20 -11.53
CA LYS A 53 -6.62 -14.28 -10.81
C LYS A 53 -5.69 -13.74 -9.74
N CYS A 54 -4.98 -12.64 -10.02
CA CYS A 54 -4.14 -11.97 -9.03
C CYS A 54 -4.96 -11.50 -7.82
N ALA A 55 -6.14 -10.90 -8.05
CA ALA A 55 -7.04 -10.48 -6.98
C ALA A 55 -7.50 -11.65 -6.10
N VAL A 56 -7.79 -12.81 -6.69
CA VAL A 56 -8.12 -14.04 -5.94
C VAL A 56 -6.94 -14.51 -5.11
N ILE A 57 -5.74 -14.58 -5.69
CA ILE A 57 -4.52 -15.02 -4.98
C ILE A 57 -4.22 -14.10 -3.80
N ILE A 58 -4.27 -12.79 -4.00
CA ILE A 58 -4.06 -11.78 -2.95
C ILE A 58 -5.12 -11.94 -1.83
N SER A 59 -6.39 -12.13 -2.20
CA SER A 59 -7.48 -12.32 -1.24
C SER A 59 -7.27 -13.58 -0.37
N VAL A 60 -6.82 -14.68 -0.98
CA VAL A 60 -6.50 -15.92 -0.26
C VAL A 60 -5.30 -15.70 0.67
N ALA A 61 -4.24 -15.03 0.20
CA ALA A 61 -3.07 -14.73 1.01
C ALA A 61 -3.43 -13.89 2.27
N ILE A 62 -4.32 -12.90 2.13
CA ILE A 62 -4.81 -12.10 3.27
C ILE A 62 -5.59 -12.99 4.26
N LYS A 63 -6.49 -13.86 3.77
CA LYS A 63 -7.22 -14.79 4.64
C LYS A 63 -6.27 -15.72 5.40
N LEU A 64 -5.29 -16.30 4.71
CA LEU A 64 -4.27 -17.15 5.31
C LEU A 64 -3.39 -16.39 6.31
N HIS A 65 -3.06 -15.13 6.03
CA HIS A 65 -2.35 -14.26 6.97
C HIS A 65 -3.14 -14.08 8.27
N ASN A 66 -4.43 -13.78 8.17
CA ASN A 66 -5.29 -13.62 9.34
C ASN A 66 -5.41 -14.91 10.16
N MET A 67 -5.45 -16.07 9.50
CA MET A 67 -5.39 -17.37 10.18
C MET A 67 -4.03 -17.56 10.89
N CYS A 68 -2.92 -17.18 10.26
CA CYS A 68 -1.60 -17.25 10.91
C CYS A 68 -1.54 -16.37 12.17
N ILE A 69 -2.13 -15.16 12.12
CA ILE A 69 -2.24 -14.29 13.30
C ILE A 69 -3.06 -14.96 14.40
N SER A 70 -4.24 -15.51 14.08
CA SER A 70 -5.11 -16.12 15.08
C SER A 70 -4.49 -17.35 15.75
N GLN A 71 -3.65 -18.07 15.01
CA GLN A 71 -2.92 -19.25 15.49
C GLN A 71 -1.53 -18.91 16.08
N ASN A 72 -1.18 -17.62 16.22
CA ASN A 72 0.13 -17.15 16.69
C ASN A 72 1.31 -17.77 15.92
N VAL A 73 1.15 -18.03 14.62
CA VAL A 73 2.21 -18.57 13.77
C VAL A 73 3.26 -17.47 13.57
N PRO A 74 4.50 -17.66 14.04
CA PRO A 74 5.54 -16.65 13.92
C PRO A 74 5.78 -16.30 12.45
N LEU A 75 6.17 -15.05 12.20
CA LEU A 75 6.76 -14.71 10.92
C LEU A 75 8.10 -15.45 10.82
N SER A 76 8.33 -16.21 9.75
CA SER A 76 9.66 -16.74 9.47
C SER A 76 10.64 -15.57 9.44
N ALA A 77 11.82 -15.75 10.04
CA ALA A 77 12.80 -14.68 10.28
C ALA A 77 12.93 -13.74 9.06
N PRO A 78 12.94 -12.41 9.28
CA PRO A 78 12.98 -11.45 8.19
C PRO A 78 14.24 -11.68 7.37
N TYR A 79 14.07 -11.97 6.08
CA TYR A 79 15.15 -11.71 5.14
C TYR A 79 15.35 -10.20 5.15
N CYS A 80 16.59 -9.74 5.31
CA CYS A 80 16.94 -8.34 5.11
C CYS A 80 16.40 -7.94 3.73
N ASP A 81 15.35 -7.13 3.72
CA ASP A 81 14.85 -6.48 2.53
C ASP A 81 16.00 -5.59 2.03
N MET A 82 16.81 -6.12 1.11
CA MET A 82 17.82 -5.34 0.40
C MET A 82 17.07 -4.44 -0.58
N GLY A 83 16.42 -3.42 -0.02
CA GLY A 83 15.87 -2.23 -0.66
C GLY A 83 15.49 -2.41 -2.11
N VAL A 84 14.63 -3.38 -2.44
CA VAL A 84 13.93 -3.29 -3.72
C VAL A 84 12.93 -2.18 -3.50
N GLN A 85 13.34 -0.97 -3.85
CA GLN A 85 12.40 0.12 -4.10
C GLN A 85 11.39 -0.50 -5.05
N ASP A 86 10.19 -0.75 -4.54
CA ASP A 86 9.03 -0.79 -5.42
C ASP A 86 9.03 0.61 -6.03
N GLU A 87 9.64 0.75 -7.21
CA GLU A 87 9.36 1.84 -8.10
C GLU A 87 7.87 1.71 -8.42
N ASP A 88 7.04 2.20 -7.51
CA ASP A 88 5.75 2.75 -7.83
C ASP A 88 6.08 3.90 -8.79
N THR A 89 6.33 3.58 -10.06
CA THR A 89 6.21 4.56 -11.13
C THR A 89 4.77 5.00 -11.06
N ASP A 90 4.55 6.08 -10.32
CA ASP A 90 3.33 6.87 -10.29
C ASP A 90 3.20 7.42 -11.70
N ALA A 91 2.70 6.58 -12.61
CA ALA A 91 2.34 6.99 -13.94
C ALA A 91 1.34 8.10 -13.73
N CYS A 92 1.76 9.35 -14.00
CA CYS A 92 0.92 10.54 -13.99
C CYS A 92 -0.23 10.31 -14.97
N SER A 93 -1.26 9.59 -14.53
CA SER A 93 -2.54 9.53 -15.21
C SER A 93 -3.14 10.90 -15.02
N GLU A 94 -3.36 11.62 -16.12
CA GLU A 94 -4.00 12.93 -16.12
C GLU A 94 -5.24 12.87 -15.22
N GLY A 95 -5.18 13.63 -14.13
CA GLY A 95 -6.04 13.42 -12.98
C GLY A 95 -7.52 13.43 -13.37
N ASP A 96 -8.19 12.31 -13.13
CA ASP A 96 -9.63 12.25 -13.15
C ASP A 96 -10.19 13.36 -12.24
N ARG A 97 -11.16 14.13 -12.75
CA ARG A 97 -11.68 15.35 -12.10
C ARG A 97 -12.28 15.04 -10.72
N ASP A 98 -12.66 13.78 -10.51
CA ASP A 98 -13.17 13.26 -9.25
C ASP A 98 -12.10 13.19 -8.15
N GLY A 99 -10.90 12.69 -8.48
CA GLY A 99 -9.82 12.49 -7.49
C GLY A 99 -9.32 13.81 -6.87
N SER A 100 -9.29 14.89 -7.65
CA SER A 100 -8.93 16.22 -7.15
C SER A 100 -9.99 16.82 -6.25
N GLN A 101 -11.28 16.63 -6.57
CA GLN A 101 -12.38 17.09 -5.73
C GLN A 101 -12.44 16.33 -4.42
N GLN A 102 -12.26 15.00 -4.46
CA GLN A 102 -12.26 14.18 -3.25
C GLN A 102 -11.11 14.55 -2.31
N ARG A 103 -9.92 14.84 -2.86
CA ARG A 103 -8.78 15.34 -2.08
C ARG A 103 -9.11 16.67 -1.40
N LEU A 104 -9.73 17.62 -2.11
CA LEU A 104 -10.13 18.91 -1.53
C LEU A 104 -11.14 18.73 -0.39
N ARG A 105 -12.15 17.87 -0.56
CA ARG A 105 -13.12 17.55 0.50
C ARG A 105 -12.44 17.02 1.75
N ILE A 106 -11.45 16.13 1.60
CA ILE A 106 -10.74 15.55 2.74
C ILE A 106 -9.84 16.59 3.40
N ILE A 107 -9.16 17.45 2.64
CA ILE A 107 -8.36 18.55 3.20
C ILE A 107 -9.24 19.50 4.04
N GLN A 108 -10.45 19.80 3.57
CA GLN A 108 -11.39 20.66 4.30
C GLN A 108 -11.77 20.08 5.69
N MET A 109 -11.70 18.77 5.88
CA MET A 109 -11.92 18.14 7.20
C MET A 109 -10.80 18.42 8.22
N TYR A 110 -9.64 18.94 7.78
CA TYR A 110 -8.50 19.28 8.63
C TYR A 110 -8.38 20.78 8.94
N THR A 111 -9.38 21.57 8.56
CA THR A 111 -9.50 23.02 8.86
C THR A 111 -10.02 23.22 10.26
#